data_AF-A0A7W2D3F7-F1
#
_entry.id   AF-A0A7W2D3F7-F1
#
_cell.length_a   1.000
_cell.length_b   1.000
_cell.length_c   1.000
_cell.angle_alpha   90.00
_cell.angle_beta   90.00
_cell.angle_gamma   90.00
#
_symmetry.space_group_name_H-M   'P 1'
#
loop_
_entity.id
_entity.type
_entity.pdbx_description
1 polymer ?
#
loop_
_entity_poly.entity_id
_entity_poly.type
_entity_poly.pdbx_seq_one_letter_code
_entity_poly.pdbx_strand_id
1 'polypeptide(L)'
;MHHTTNIPVSHRYRHRLRGDQTWQADAACQTNDHHQVDPEWFFPDPDETGKIAAAKTLCNQCPVRRACLDAALETGDTFGIRGGLTEEERQHLHQNIATRLDYSRVNEAVAGRDIHLTKAERRAVIRAAYQQGLPEERLAWILQVTYEHAQKLYRAARRAERNRELRQKKLRSKAAQAGDFRRAA
;
A
#
# COMPACT_ATOMS: atom_id res chain seq x y z
N MET A 1 26.86 -19.45 4.38
CA MET A 1 26.97 -18.50 3.25
C MET A 1 25.76 -17.58 3.32
N HIS A 2 25.89 -16.43 3.98
CA HIS A 2 24.81 -15.47 4.13
C HIS A 2 24.87 -14.50 2.96
N HIS A 3 23.87 -14.52 2.08
CA HIS A 3 23.72 -13.51 1.05
C HIS A 3 23.38 -12.18 1.73
N THR A 4 24.40 -11.37 1.96
CA THR A 4 24.26 -9.94 2.24
C THR A 4 23.65 -9.28 1.02
N THR A 5 22.33 -9.09 1.01
CA THR A 5 21.70 -8.14 0.09
C THR A 5 22.30 -6.78 0.33
N ASN A 6 23.17 -6.37 -0.59
CA ASN A 6 23.93 -5.14 -0.58
C ASN A 6 22.95 -3.96 -0.53
N ILE A 7 22.79 -3.32 0.63
CA ILE A 7 21.96 -2.13 0.78
C ILE A 7 22.78 -0.95 0.23
N PRO A 8 22.38 -0.32 -0.89
CA PRO A 8 23.19 0.73 -1.50
C PRO A 8 23.34 1.93 -0.55
N VAL A 9 24.59 2.38 -0.40
CA VAL A 9 25.06 3.32 0.64
C VAL A 9 24.62 4.78 0.38
N SER A 10 24.08 5.08 -0.80
CA SER A 10 23.73 6.44 -1.28
C SER A 10 22.44 7.04 -0.70
N HIS A 11 21.80 6.40 0.30
CA HIS A 11 20.42 6.69 0.70
C HIS A 11 20.26 7.18 2.14
N ARG A 12 21.34 7.63 2.80
CA ARG A 12 21.27 8.09 4.20
C ARG A 12 20.50 9.40 4.42
N TYR A 13 20.03 10.06 3.35
CA TYR A 13 19.29 11.32 3.40
C TYR A 13 18.14 11.41 2.39
N ARG A 14 17.39 10.32 2.12
CA ARG A 14 16.02 10.56 1.65
C ARG A 14 15.24 11.09 2.87
N HIS A 15 15.02 12.41 2.88
CA HIS A 15 13.92 13.00 3.64
C HIS A 15 12.70 12.10 3.51
N ARG A 16 11.85 12.04 4.56
CA ARG A 16 10.62 11.23 4.62
C ARG A 16 9.68 11.54 3.43
N LEU A 17 10.00 11.04 2.25
CA LEU A 17 9.22 11.26 1.05
C LEU A 17 7.98 10.37 1.14
N ARG A 18 6.83 10.91 0.71
CA ARG A 18 5.60 10.16 0.53
C ARG A 18 5.77 9.27 -0.71
N GLY A 19 6.54 8.18 -0.58
CA GLY A 19 6.81 7.22 -1.64
C GLY A 19 7.61 7.77 -2.84
N ASP A 20 7.82 6.90 -3.83
CA ASP A 20 8.44 7.22 -5.12
C ASP A 20 7.50 8.10 -5.97
N GLN A 21 8.01 9.21 -6.51
CA GLN A 21 7.27 10.14 -7.37
C GLN A 21 7.68 10.08 -8.85
N THR A 22 8.60 9.19 -9.23
CA THR A 22 9.10 9.09 -10.62
C THR A 22 8.03 8.69 -11.64
N TRP A 23 6.95 8.02 -11.21
CA TRP A 23 5.83 7.60 -12.05
C TRP A 23 5.16 8.74 -12.82
N GLN A 24 5.28 9.99 -12.36
CA GLN A 24 4.65 11.15 -13.00
C GLN A 24 5.18 11.38 -14.42
N ALA A 25 6.43 10.99 -14.70
CA ALA A 25 7.05 11.12 -16.02
C ALA A 25 6.46 10.16 -17.07
N ASP A 26 5.81 9.07 -16.62
CA ASP A 26 5.16 8.09 -17.50
C ASP A 26 3.65 8.35 -17.64
N ALA A 27 3.16 9.50 -17.16
CA ALA A 27 1.74 9.83 -17.19
C ALA A 27 1.28 10.19 -18.60
N ALA A 28 0.30 9.45 -19.13
CA ALA A 28 -0.26 9.69 -20.46
C ALA A 28 -0.95 11.06 -20.62
N CYS A 29 -1.31 11.71 -19.51
CA CYS A 29 -1.87 13.06 -19.50
C CYS A 29 -0.81 14.17 -19.50
N GLN A 30 0.48 13.84 -19.49
CA GLN A 30 1.54 14.82 -19.57
C GLN A 30 1.63 15.37 -21.00
N THR A 31 1.60 16.68 -21.13
CA THR A 31 1.79 17.35 -22.42
C THR A 31 3.25 17.31 -22.85
N ASN A 32 3.48 16.91 -24.10
CA ASN A 32 4.78 16.92 -24.77
C ASN A 32 4.62 17.30 -26.25
N ASP A 33 5.74 17.40 -26.98
CA ASP A 33 5.77 17.85 -28.39
C ASP A 33 4.89 17.01 -29.34
N HIS A 34 4.57 15.76 -28.96
CA HIS A 34 3.80 14.82 -29.78
C HIS A 34 2.39 14.55 -29.27
N HIS A 35 2.09 14.95 -28.04
CA HIS A 35 0.81 14.73 -27.38
C HIS A 35 0.46 15.96 -26.55
N GLN A 36 -0.42 16.79 -27.10
CA GLN A 36 -0.97 17.93 -26.38
C GLN A 36 -2.26 17.54 -25.67
N VAL A 37 -2.25 17.64 -24.35
CA VAL A 37 -3.43 17.47 -23.51
C VAL A 37 -3.69 18.79 -22.80
N ASP A 38 -4.93 19.25 -22.83
CA ASP A 38 -5.33 20.43 -22.06
C ASP A 38 -5.52 20.03 -20.58
N PRO A 39 -4.76 20.62 -19.63
CA PRO A 39 -4.92 20.33 -18.20
C PRO A 39 -6.34 20.57 -17.68
N GLU A 40 -7.09 21.50 -18.28
CA GLU A 40 -8.45 21.84 -17.87
C GLU A 40 -9.44 20.68 -18.08
N TRP A 41 -9.12 19.71 -18.95
CA TRP A 41 -9.94 18.50 -19.12
C TRP A 41 -10.04 17.66 -17.86
N PHE A 42 -9.07 17.80 -16.95
CA PHE A 42 -9.05 17.08 -15.69
C PHE A 42 -9.71 17.85 -14.55
N PHE A 43 -10.28 19.03 -14.80
CA PHE A 43 -11.03 19.80 -13.80
C PHE A 43 -12.40 20.24 -14.36
N PRO A 44 -13.24 19.30 -14.83
CA PRO A 44 -14.54 19.63 -15.41
C PRO A 44 -15.58 19.97 -14.34
N ASP A 45 -16.55 20.80 -14.70
CA ASP A 45 -17.80 20.93 -13.92
C ASP A 45 -18.66 19.64 -14.04
N PRO A 46 -19.55 19.34 -13.07
CA PRO A 46 -20.32 18.09 -13.05
C PRO A 46 -21.19 17.84 -14.29
N ASP A 47 -21.64 18.89 -14.99
CA ASP A 47 -22.46 18.82 -16.20
C ASP A 47 -21.63 18.69 -17.49
N GLU A 48 -20.30 18.88 -17.44
CA GLU A 48 -19.38 18.72 -18.57
C GLU A 48 -19.05 17.25 -18.87
N THR A 49 -20.10 16.44 -19.04
CA THR A 49 -20.02 14.97 -19.23
C THR A 49 -19.09 14.54 -20.37
N GLY A 50 -18.98 15.35 -21.44
CA GLY A 50 -18.05 15.11 -22.54
C GLY A 50 -16.57 15.20 -22.12
N LYS A 51 -16.21 16.22 -21.32
CA LYS A 51 -14.85 16.36 -20.77
C LYS A 51 -14.53 15.24 -19.79
N ILE A 52 -15.49 14.90 -18.92
CA ILE A 52 -15.36 13.79 -17.97
C ILE A 52 -15.09 12.47 -18.71
N ALA A 53 -15.85 12.17 -19.77
CA ALA A 53 -15.68 10.97 -20.57
C ALA A 53 -14.32 10.93 -21.29
N ALA A 54 -13.88 12.05 -21.86
CA ALA A 54 -12.58 12.16 -22.52
C ALA A 54 -11.42 11.93 -21.55
N ALA A 55 -11.41 12.62 -20.40
CA ALA A 55 -10.40 12.47 -19.37
C ALA A 55 -10.33 11.04 -18.83
N LYS A 56 -11.48 10.41 -18.55
CA LYS A 56 -11.53 9.01 -18.12
C LYS A 56 -10.99 8.04 -19.16
N THR A 57 -11.28 8.27 -20.44
CA THR A 57 -10.78 7.45 -21.55
C THR A 57 -9.26 7.48 -21.63
N LEU A 58 -8.66 8.67 -21.47
CA LEU A 58 -7.21 8.83 -21.41
C LEU A 58 -6.63 8.16 -20.15
N CYS A 59 -7.22 8.37 -18.98
CA CYS A 59 -6.79 7.72 -17.75
C CYS A 59 -6.85 6.18 -17.82
N ASN A 60 -7.82 5.61 -18.51
CA ASN A 60 -7.96 4.15 -18.66
C ASN A 60 -6.80 3.50 -19.43
N GLN A 61 -6.11 4.27 -20.27
CA GLN A 61 -4.96 3.82 -21.06
C GLN A 61 -3.62 4.20 -20.39
N CYS A 62 -3.65 4.99 -19.32
CA CYS A 62 -2.46 5.50 -18.66
C CYS A 62 -1.75 4.40 -17.84
N PRO A 63 -0.45 4.11 -18.09
CA PRO A 63 0.26 3.03 -17.41
C PRO A 63 0.42 3.28 -15.90
N VAL A 64 0.40 4.54 -15.49
CA VAL A 64 0.56 4.96 -14.09
C VAL A 64 -0.76 5.33 -13.41
N ARG A 65 -1.90 4.96 -13.99
CA ARG A 65 -3.24 5.24 -13.45
C ARG A 65 -3.37 4.91 -11.96
N ARG A 66 -2.84 3.74 -11.54
CA ARG A 66 -2.90 3.28 -10.15
C ARG A 66 -2.03 4.14 -9.23
N ALA A 67 -0.79 4.42 -9.63
CA ALA A 67 0.12 5.28 -8.87
C ALA A 67 -0.44 6.71 -8.74
N CYS A 68 -1.07 7.23 -9.79
CA CYS A 68 -1.77 8.51 -9.78
C CYS A 68 -2.93 8.54 -8.77
N LEU A 69 -3.79 7.51 -8.77
CA LEU A 69 -4.88 7.41 -7.79
C LEU A 69 -4.33 7.31 -6.36
N ASP A 70 -3.35 6.44 -6.14
CA ASP A 70 -2.73 6.24 -4.84
C ASP A 70 -2.13 7.54 -4.31
N ALA A 71 -1.37 8.26 -5.14
CA ALA A 71 -0.80 9.54 -4.76
C ALA A 71 -1.88 10.56 -4.38
N ALA A 72 -2.97 10.67 -5.15
CA ALA A 72 -4.07 11.57 -4.84
C ALA A 72 -4.72 11.25 -3.48
N LEU A 73 -4.96 9.96 -3.20
CA LEU A 73 -5.55 9.52 -1.92
C LEU A 73 -4.60 9.76 -0.73
N GLU A 74 -3.30 9.61 -0.93
CA GLU A 74 -2.29 9.75 0.12
C GLU A 74 -1.95 11.20 0.46
N THR A 75 -2.03 12.09 -0.52
CA THR A 75 -1.84 13.54 -0.33
C THR A 75 -3.11 14.24 0.12
N GLY A 76 -4.28 13.61 -0.04
CA GLY A 76 -5.56 14.24 0.21
C GLY A 76 -5.99 15.16 -0.94
N ASP A 77 -5.53 14.90 -2.18
CA ASP A 77 -5.97 15.64 -3.36
C ASP A 77 -7.42 15.27 -3.71
N THR A 78 -8.32 16.18 -3.39
CA THR A 78 -9.76 16.04 -3.58
C THR A 78 -10.27 16.66 -4.87
N PHE A 79 -9.42 17.30 -5.68
CA PHE A 79 -9.84 18.06 -6.87
C PHE A 79 -9.49 17.35 -8.18
N GLY A 80 -10.28 17.64 -9.20
CA GLY A 80 -10.15 17.13 -10.55
C GLY A 80 -10.35 15.62 -10.68
N ILE A 81 -10.11 15.12 -11.88
CA ILE A 81 -10.03 13.70 -12.20
C ILE A 81 -8.60 13.21 -11.89
N ARG A 82 -8.51 12.12 -11.11
CA ARG A 82 -7.25 11.46 -10.74
C ARG A 82 -7.41 9.96 -10.88
N GLY A 83 -6.45 9.31 -11.54
CA GLY A 83 -6.50 7.87 -11.79
C GLY A 83 -7.78 7.39 -12.47
N GLY A 84 -8.44 8.27 -13.25
CA GLY A 84 -9.68 7.98 -13.97
C GLY A 84 -10.95 8.00 -13.11
N LEU A 85 -10.91 8.59 -11.92
CA LEU A 85 -12.08 8.81 -11.07
C LEU A 85 -12.32 10.31 -10.90
N THR A 86 -13.56 10.76 -10.80
CA THR A 86 -13.93 12.14 -10.43
C THR A 86 -13.74 12.38 -8.92
N GLU A 87 -13.90 13.62 -8.47
CA GLU A 87 -13.87 14.00 -7.06
C GLU A 87 -14.91 13.22 -6.25
N GLU A 88 -16.16 13.18 -6.75
CA GLU A 88 -17.28 12.48 -6.12
C GLU A 88 -17.00 10.97 -6.04
N GLU A 89 -16.53 10.36 -7.13
CA GLU A 89 -16.18 8.94 -7.16
C GLU A 89 -15.03 8.60 -6.19
N ARG A 90 -14.10 9.53 -5.96
CA ARG A 90 -12.99 9.32 -5.01
C ARG A 90 -13.36 9.61 -3.55
N GLN A 91 -14.46 10.28 -3.26
CA GLN A 91 -14.80 10.73 -1.90
C GLN A 91 -14.80 9.58 -0.89
N HIS A 92 -15.44 8.46 -1.24
CA HIS A 92 -15.49 7.29 -0.37
C HIS A 92 -14.12 6.60 -0.21
N LEU A 93 -13.25 6.68 -1.22
CA LEU A 93 -11.89 6.13 -1.16
C LEU A 93 -11.02 6.93 -0.18
N HIS A 94 -11.14 8.26 -0.21
CA HIS A 94 -10.49 9.16 0.75
C HIS A 94 -10.90 8.84 2.19
N GLN A 95 -12.19 8.61 2.44
CA GLN A 95 -12.69 8.25 3.77
C GLN A 95 -12.13 6.91 4.28
N ASN A 96 -11.88 5.97 3.37
CA ASN A 96 -11.44 4.61 3.69
C ASN A 96 -9.92 4.42 3.61
N ILE A 97 -9.14 5.44 3.26
CA ILE A 97 -7.70 5.30 3.06
C ILE A 97 -6.98 4.81 4.33
N ALA A 98 -7.44 5.24 5.52
CA ALA A 98 -6.84 4.84 6.80
C ALA A 98 -7.01 3.34 7.11
N THR A 99 -8.06 2.70 6.58
CA THR A 99 -8.39 1.30 6.80
C THR A 99 -7.99 0.40 5.63
N ARG A 100 -7.63 0.97 4.48
CA ARG A 100 -7.19 0.23 3.29
C ARG A 100 -6.09 -0.78 3.63
N LEU A 101 -6.30 -2.02 3.20
CA LEU A 101 -5.36 -3.11 3.28
C LEU A 101 -5.27 -3.79 1.90
N ASP A 102 -4.34 -3.32 1.08
CA ASP A 102 -4.05 -3.93 -0.22
C ASP A 102 -2.79 -4.79 -0.13
N TYR A 103 -2.96 -6.11 -0.28
CA TYR A 103 -1.86 -7.05 -0.19
C TYR A 103 -0.85 -6.94 -1.33
N SER A 104 -1.26 -6.42 -2.50
CA SER A 104 -0.29 -6.17 -3.57
C SER A 104 0.74 -5.15 -3.08
N ARG A 105 0.30 -3.99 -2.58
CA ARG A 105 1.15 -2.94 -1.99
C ARG A 105 2.04 -3.43 -0.84
N VAL A 106 1.51 -4.34 -0.01
CA VAL A 106 2.32 -5.01 1.02
C VAL A 106 3.47 -5.79 0.40
N ASN A 107 3.20 -6.60 -0.64
CA ASN A 107 4.24 -7.36 -1.35
C ASN A 107 5.23 -6.44 -2.07
N GLU A 108 4.76 -5.35 -2.67
CA GLU A 108 5.60 -4.35 -3.32
C GLU A 108 6.58 -3.70 -2.33
N ALA A 109 6.10 -3.31 -1.15
CA ALA A 109 6.93 -2.74 -0.10
C ALA A 109 7.94 -3.77 0.44
N VAL A 110 7.52 -5.03 0.60
CA VAL A 110 8.42 -6.12 0.99
C VAL A 110 9.51 -6.36 -0.07
N ALA A 111 9.17 -6.25 -1.36
CA ALA A 111 10.13 -6.29 -2.47
C ALA A 111 11.06 -5.05 -2.50
N GLY A 112 10.73 -4.01 -1.73
CA GLY A 112 11.55 -2.81 -1.56
C GLY A 112 11.14 -1.63 -2.40
N ARG A 113 9.91 -1.60 -2.91
CA ARG A 113 9.35 -0.37 -3.45
C ARG A 113 9.08 0.63 -2.31
N ASP A 114 9.39 1.89 -2.57
CA ASP A 114 9.12 3.00 -1.65
C ASP A 114 7.66 3.45 -1.83
N ILE A 115 6.79 2.95 -0.95
CA ILE A 115 5.33 3.11 -1.04
C ILE A 115 4.82 3.65 0.29
N HIS A 116 3.90 4.61 0.24
CA HIS A 116 3.23 5.07 1.46
C HIS A 116 2.26 4.02 1.99
N LEU A 117 2.57 3.44 3.15
CA LEU A 117 1.75 2.38 3.74
C LEU A 117 0.72 2.96 4.71
N THR A 118 -0.53 2.50 4.60
CA THR A 118 -1.52 2.74 5.65
C THR A 118 -1.13 2.03 6.95
N LYS A 119 -1.79 2.34 8.06
CA LYS A 119 -1.56 1.63 9.32
C LYS A 119 -1.88 0.13 9.22
N ALA A 120 -2.85 -0.26 8.39
CA ALA A 120 -3.17 -1.66 8.17
C ALA A 120 -2.11 -2.36 7.31
N GLU A 121 -1.71 -1.74 6.20
CA GLU A 121 -0.65 -2.25 5.31
C GLU A 121 0.69 -2.35 6.04
N ARG A 122 1.07 -1.33 6.83
CA ARG A 122 2.28 -1.35 7.65
C ARG A 122 2.33 -2.55 8.60
N ARG A 123 1.20 -2.85 9.27
CA ARG A 123 1.08 -4.03 10.13
C ARG A 123 1.20 -5.34 9.33
N ALA A 124 0.68 -5.37 8.12
CA ALA A 124 0.78 -6.51 7.23
C ALA A 124 2.23 -6.71 6.72
N VAL A 125 2.94 -5.64 6.36
CA VAL A 125 4.37 -5.66 5.99
C VAL A 125 5.21 -6.23 7.13
N ILE A 126 5.01 -5.76 8.36
CA ILE A 126 5.75 -6.29 9.53
C ILE A 126 5.56 -7.80 9.66
N ARG A 127 4.31 -8.27 9.53
CA ARG A 127 3.99 -9.70 9.63
C ARG A 127 4.60 -10.49 8.48
N ALA A 128 4.41 -10.04 7.24
CA ALA A 128 4.93 -10.71 6.05
C ALA A 128 6.46 -10.80 6.08
N ALA A 129 7.14 -9.70 6.41
CA ALA A 129 8.59 -9.66 6.52
C ALA A 129 9.11 -10.61 7.61
N TYR A 130 8.45 -10.65 8.78
CA TYR A 130 8.80 -11.58 9.85
C TYR A 130 8.63 -13.05 9.42
N GLN A 131 7.51 -13.38 8.77
CA GLN A 131 7.21 -14.74 8.29
C GLN A 131 8.18 -15.20 7.20
N GLN A 132 8.66 -14.28 6.37
CA GLN A 132 9.67 -14.55 5.35
C GLN A 132 11.10 -14.59 5.91
N GLY A 133 11.29 -14.34 7.21
CA GLY A 133 12.61 -14.32 7.85
C GLY A 133 13.50 -13.19 7.35
N LEU A 134 12.92 -12.07 6.90
CA LEU A 134 13.71 -10.90 6.52
C LEU A 134 14.45 -10.35 7.75
N PRO A 135 15.67 -9.81 7.58
CA PRO A 135 16.43 -9.24 8.69
C PRO A 135 15.83 -7.91 9.16
N GLU A 136 15.99 -7.58 10.44
CA GLU A 136 15.46 -6.35 11.05
C GLU A 136 15.94 -5.08 10.34
N GLU A 137 17.17 -5.06 9.83
CA GLU A 137 17.74 -3.96 9.05
C GLU A 137 16.94 -3.73 7.76
N ARG A 138 16.50 -4.81 7.11
CA ARG A 138 15.66 -4.74 5.92
C ARG A 138 14.28 -4.22 6.26
N LEU A 139 13.68 -4.65 7.37
CA LEU A 139 12.41 -4.09 7.84
C LEU A 139 12.52 -2.60 8.15
N ALA A 140 13.60 -2.20 8.84
CA ALA A 140 13.87 -0.81 9.18
C ALA A 140 13.91 0.06 7.92
N TRP A 141 14.60 -0.44 6.88
CA TRP A 141 14.65 0.21 5.58
C TRP A 141 13.28 0.24 4.88
N ILE A 142 12.54 -0.87 4.79
CA ILE A 142 11.21 -0.89 4.15
C ILE A 142 10.26 0.12 4.81
N LEU A 143 10.27 0.19 6.15
CA LEU A 143 9.34 1.01 6.90
C LEU A 143 9.83 2.43 7.21
N GLN A 144 11.05 2.76 6.77
CA GLN A 144 11.74 4.03 7.05
C GLN A 144 11.73 4.35 8.56
N VAL A 145 12.11 3.38 9.38
CA VAL A 145 12.24 3.51 10.85
C VAL A 145 13.64 3.18 11.31
N THR A 146 13.95 3.52 12.56
CA THR A 146 15.23 3.11 13.16
C THR A 146 15.28 1.59 13.34
N TYR A 147 16.49 1.06 13.36
CA TYR A 147 16.75 -0.36 13.59
C TYR A 147 16.14 -0.86 14.92
N GLU A 148 16.26 -0.08 15.99
CA GLU A 148 15.72 -0.41 17.32
C GLU A 148 14.18 -0.48 17.29
N HIS A 149 13.54 0.37 16.47
CA HIS A 149 12.10 0.30 16.28
C HIS A 149 11.73 -0.99 15.52
N ALA A 150 12.45 -1.33 14.45
CA ALA A 150 12.23 -2.59 13.72
C ALA A 150 12.37 -3.82 14.63
N GLN A 151 13.39 -3.87 15.50
CA GLN A 151 13.54 -4.92 16.51
C GLN A 151 12.32 -5.03 17.44
N LYS A 152 11.79 -3.89 17.93
CA LYS A 152 10.57 -3.87 18.75
C LYS A 152 9.36 -4.42 17.98
N LEU A 153 9.24 -4.08 16.70
CA LEU A 153 8.17 -4.57 15.83
C LEU A 153 8.24 -6.09 15.63
N TYR A 154 9.42 -6.65 15.37
CA TYR A 154 9.60 -8.10 15.25
C TYR A 154 9.37 -8.85 16.56
N ARG A 155 9.81 -8.29 17.70
CA ARG A 155 9.46 -8.85 19.02
C ARG A 155 7.94 -8.90 19.23
N ALA A 156 7.22 -7.86 18.81
CA ALA A 156 5.76 -7.83 18.87
C ALA A 156 5.12 -8.84 17.89
N ALA A 157 5.63 -8.95 16.67
CA ALA A 157 5.18 -9.92 15.66
C ALA A 157 5.32 -11.36 16.18
N ARG A 158 6.51 -11.73 16.69
CA ARG A 158 6.77 -13.04 17.32
C ARG A 158 5.78 -13.36 18.43
N ARG A 159 5.52 -12.40 19.33
CA ARG A 159 4.54 -12.56 20.42
C ARG A 159 3.13 -12.79 19.86
N ALA A 160 2.74 -12.04 18.83
CA ALA A 160 1.44 -12.15 18.20
C ALA A 160 1.23 -13.51 17.53
N GLU A 161 2.24 -14.05 16.85
CA GLU A 161 2.18 -15.39 16.24
C GLU A 161 2.07 -16.48 17.29
N ARG A 162 2.93 -16.45 18.32
CA ARG A 162 2.82 -17.38 19.46
C ARG A 162 1.42 -17.36 20.08
N ASN A 163 0.87 -16.18 20.31
CA ASN A 163 -0.48 -16.03 20.88
C ASN A 163 -1.56 -16.57 19.94
N ARG A 164 -1.40 -16.41 18.62
CA ARG A 164 -2.31 -16.96 17.61
C ARG A 164 -2.26 -18.50 17.62
N GLU A 165 -1.08 -19.09 17.67
CA GLU A 165 -0.91 -20.56 17.76
C GLU A 165 -1.55 -21.12 19.03
N LEU A 166 -1.31 -20.50 20.18
CA LEU A 166 -1.92 -20.90 21.45
C LEU A 166 -3.45 -20.80 21.39
N ARG A 167 -4.00 -19.72 20.80
CA ARG A 167 -5.44 -19.56 20.61
C ARG A 167 -6.01 -20.64 19.68
N GLN A 168 -5.32 -20.97 18.59
CA GLN A 168 -5.74 -22.04 17.68
C GLN A 168 -5.73 -23.41 18.37
N LYS A 169 -4.69 -23.72 19.16
CA LYS A 169 -4.63 -24.96 19.97
C LYS A 169 -5.80 -25.06 20.93
N LYS A 170 -6.13 -23.97 21.65
CA LYS A 170 -7.28 -23.90 22.56
C LYS A 170 -8.63 -24.08 21.84
N LEU A 171 -8.78 -23.50 20.66
CA LEU A 171 -9.99 -23.67 19.84
C LEU A 171 -10.15 -25.12 19.36
N ARG A 172 -9.05 -25.76 18.92
CA ARG A 172 -9.03 -27.17 18.52
C ARG A 172 -9.36 -28.11 19.68
N SER A 173 -8.78 -27.89 20.86
CA SER A 173 -9.08 -28.72 22.04
C SER A 173 -10.54 -28.60 22.46
N LYS A 174 -11.10 -27.38 22.44
CA LYS A 174 -12.52 -27.14 22.75
C LYS A 174 -13.45 -27.81 21.73
N ALA A 175 -13.10 -27.78 20.44
CA ALA A 175 -13.87 -28.45 19.40
C ALA A 175 -13.85 -29.98 19.53
N ALA A 176 -12.70 -30.58 19.86
CA ALA A 176 -12.58 -32.02 20.11
C ALA A 176 -13.46 -32.46 21.29
N GLN A 177 -13.39 -31.73 22.42
CA GLN A 177 -14.22 -32.00 23.59
C GLN A 177 -15.73 -31.90 23.27
N ALA A 178 -16.16 -30.88 22.50
CA ALA A 178 -17.56 -30.74 22.11
C ALA A 178 -18.03 -31.83 21.12
N GLY A 179 -17.13 -32.35 20.28
CA GLY A 179 -17.41 -33.45 19.36
C GLY A 179 -17.57 -34.79 20.09
N ASP A 180 -16.74 -35.05 21.11
CA ASP A 180 -16.86 -36.23 21.98
C ASP A 180 -18.18 -36.21 22.77
N PHE A 181 -18.58 -35.05 23.32
CA PHE A 181 -19.86 -34.91 24.02
C PHE A 181 -21.09 -35.16 23.13
N ARG A 182 -21.02 -34.91 21.82
CA ARG A 182 -22.13 -35.18 20.88
C ARG A 182 -22.16 -36.62 20.36
N ARG A 183 -21.06 -37.37 20.47
CA ARG A 183 -21.01 -38.81 20.13
C ARG A 183 -21.39 -39.71 21.30
N ALA A 184 -21.37 -39.18 22.53
CA ALA A 184 -21.70 -39.89 23.76
C ALA A 184 -23.16 -39.69 24.23
N ALA A 185 -23.98 -38.95 23.48
CA ALA A 185 -25.41 -38.71 23.72
C ALA A 185 -26.23 -39.28 22.57
#